data_AF-A0A495DN28-F1
#
_entry.id   AF-A0A495DN28-F1
#
_cell.length_a   1.000
_cell.length_b   1.000
_cell.length_c   1.000
_cell.angle_alpha   90.00
_cell.angle_beta   90.00
_cell.angle_gamma   90.00
#
_symmetry.space_group_name_H-M   'P 1'
#
loop_
_entity.id
_entity.type
_entity.pdbx_description
1 polymer ?
#
loop_
_entity_poly.entity_id
_entity_poly.type
_entity_poly.pdbx_seq_one_letter_code
_entity_poly.pdbx_strand_id
1 'polypeptide(L)'
;MYDSFAERLAVGFTPFDWWLIIVLSLVAALIMRKWPQWPAAASIAFMLDACAPFFYRWSTGIPPDFAFDFAFSRLDERGGVVVLMRLAIYMITIGAIYWAKRRYGR
;
A
#
# COMPACT_ATOMS: atom_id res chain seq x y z
N MET A 1 13.43 4.25 -22.44
CA MET A 1 12.86 5.60 -22.22
C MET A 1 11.41 5.38 -21.81
N TYR A 2 11.11 5.46 -20.50
CA TYR A 2 9.73 5.44 -20.00
C TYR A 2 9.28 6.91 -19.99
N ASP A 3 8.70 7.36 -21.09
CA ASP A 3 8.57 8.79 -21.40
C ASP A 3 7.32 9.44 -20.81
N SER A 4 6.53 8.71 -20.00
CA SER A 4 5.46 9.33 -19.21
C SER A 4 5.41 8.84 -17.76
N PHE A 5 5.10 9.76 -16.85
CA PHE A 5 4.82 9.48 -15.42
C PHE A 5 3.68 8.44 -15.28
N ALA A 6 2.73 8.46 -16.22
CA ALA A 6 1.63 7.51 -16.32
C ALA A 6 2.08 6.08 -16.64
N GLU A 7 3.08 5.87 -17.50
CA GLU A 7 3.64 4.55 -17.78
C GLU A 7 4.35 3.94 -16.58
N ARG A 8 5.13 4.75 -15.84
CA ARG A 8 5.80 4.29 -14.61
C ARG A 8 4.78 3.88 -13.55
N LEU A 9 3.65 4.58 -13.48
CA LEU A 9 2.54 4.23 -12.61
C LEU A 9 1.83 2.95 -13.11
N ALA A 10 1.53 2.85 -14.40
CA ALA A 10 0.87 1.66 -14.95
C ALA A 10 1.69 0.38 -14.79
N VAL A 11 3.02 0.47 -14.90
CA VAL A 11 3.94 -0.67 -14.71
C VAL A 11 4.25 -0.92 -13.22
N GLY A 12 4.19 0.11 -12.38
CA GLY A 12 4.53 0.06 -10.95
C GLY A 12 3.49 -0.62 -10.06
N PHE A 13 2.23 -0.74 -10.52
CA PHE A 13 1.12 -1.34 -9.77
C PHE A 13 0.62 -2.62 -10.44
N THR A 14 0.69 -3.73 -9.70
CA THR A 14 0.09 -5.01 -10.12
C THR A 14 -1.36 -5.11 -9.63
N PRO A 15 -2.20 -6.00 -10.19
CA PRO A 15 -3.55 -6.25 -9.68
C PRO A 15 -3.59 -6.64 -8.20
N PHE A 16 -2.57 -7.39 -7.74
CA PHE A 16 -2.41 -7.75 -6.34
C PHE A 16 -2.18 -6.53 -5.43
N ASP A 17 -1.44 -5.53 -5.92
CA ASP A 17 -1.19 -4.30 -5.16
C ASP A 17 -2.48 -3.48 -4.99
N TRP A 18 -3.31 -3.40 -6.02
CA TRP A 18 -4.63 -2.76 -5.92
C TRP A 18 -5.54 -3.46 -4.92
N TRP A 19 -5.54 -4.80 -4.93
CA TRP A 19 -6.29 -5.59 -3.97
C TRP A 19 -5.82 -5.33 -2.53
N LEU A 20 -4.51 -5.33 -2.28
CA LEU A 20 -3.94 -4.99 -0.96
C LEU A 20 -4.33 -3.59 -0.51
N ILE A 21 -4.21 -2.59 -1.40
CA ILE A 21 -4.59 -1.21 -1.10
C ILE A 21 -6.04 -1.13 -0.65
N ILE A 22 -6.96 -1.79 -1.35
CA ILE A 22 -8.39 -1.77 -1.00
C ILE A 22 -8.61 -2.43 0.36
N VAL A 23 -8.09 -3.64 0.57
CA VAL A 23 -8.31 -4.42 1.80
C VAL A 23 -7.71 -3.70 3.01
N LEU A 24 -6.45 -3.28 2.93
CA LEU A 24 -5.78 -2.60 4.03
C LEU A 24 -6.41 -1.24 4.32
N SER A 25 -6.88 -0.51 3.30
CA SER A 25 -7.55 0.76 3.50
C SER A 25 -8.90 0.61 4.19
N LEU A 26 -9.67 -0.43 3.85
CA LEU A 26 -10.92 -0.76 4.54
C LEU A 26 -10.67 -1.10 6.01
N VAL A 27 -9.73 -2.01 6.28
CA VAL A 27 -9.39 -2.42 7.65
C VAL A 27 -8.91 -1.23 8.48
N ALA A 28 -8.01 -0.41 7.94
CA ALA A 28 -7.49 0.78 8.60
C ALA A 28 -8.61 1.79 8.93
N ALA A 29 -9.47 2.11 7.96
CA ALA A 29 -10.60 3.02 8.16
C ALA A 29 -11.66 2.48 9.15
N LEU A 30 -11.82 1.17 9.23
CA LEU A 30 -12.73 0.53 10.19
C LEU A 30 -12.19 0.60 11.63
N ILE A 31 -10.90 0.33 11.82
CA ILE A 31 -10.22 0.36 13.13
C ILE A 31 -10.14 1.80 13.67
N MET A 32 -9.94 2.79 12.79
CA MET A 32 -9.86 4.19 13.18
C MET A 32 -11.12 4.67 13.91
N ARG A 33 -10.90 5.30 15.07
CA ARG A 33 -11.95 5.92 15.88
C ARG A 33 -11.92 7.45 15.83
N LYS A 34 -10.72 8.05 15.69
CA LYS A 34 -10.53 9.51 15.71
C LYS A 34 -9.83 9.98 14.43
N TRP A 35 -10.23 11.13 13.91
CA TRP A 35 -9.65 11.78 12.72
C TRP A 35 -8.11 11.98 12.77
N PRO A 36 -7.51 12.41 13.88
CA PRO A 36 -6.06 12.60 13.95
C PRO A 36 -5.23 11.31 13.77
N GLN A 37 -5.85 10.13 13.83
CA GLN A 37 -5.17 8.84 13.64
C GLN A 37 -4.90 8.52 12.16
N TRP A 38 -5.42 9.33 11.23
CA TRP A 38 -5.36 9.05 9.80
C TRP A 38 -3.94 8.88 9.24
N PRO A 39 -2.98 9.78 9.52
CA PRO A 39 -1.62 9.60 9.01
C PRO A 39 -0.93 8.35 9.57
N ALA A 40 -1.19 8.03 10.84
CA ALA A 40 -0.64 6.84 11.49
C ALA A 40 -1.26 5.55 10.93
N ALA A 41 -2.56 5.56 10.62
CA ALA A 41 -3.22 4.41 9.99
C ALA A 41 -2.68 4.15 8.58
N ALA A 42 -2.45 5.22 7.80
CA ALA A 42 -1.87 5.10 6.47
C ALA A 42 -0.41 4.63 6.49
N SER A 43 0.40 5.08 7.44
CA SER A 43 1.79 4.60 7.56
C SER A 43 1.86 3.12 7.96
N ILE A 44 0.98 2.67 8.85
CA ILE A 44 0.89 1.24 9.22
C ILE A 44 0.42 0.41 8.02
N ALA A 45 -0.62 0.84 7.32
CA ALA A 45 -1.12 0.13 6.13
C ALA A 45 -0.04 0.04 5.04
N PHE A 46 0.68 1.14 4.80
CA PHE A 46 1.80 1.19 3.87
C PHE A 46 2.95 0.24 4.29
N MET A 47 3.28 0.17 5.57
CA MET A 47 4.29 -0.76 6.08
C MET A 47 3.86 -2.22 5.89
N LEU A 48 2.59 -2.55 6.15
CA LEU A 48 2.04 -3.88 5.90
C LEU A 48 2.05 -4.24 4.41
N ASP A 49 1.74 -3.29 3.51
CA ASP A 49 1.84 -3.47 2.06
C ASP A 49 3.28 -3.77 1.61
N ALA A 50 4.26 -3.11 2.22
CA ALA A 50 5.67 -3.36 1.93
C ALA A 50 6.11 -4.76 2.37
N CYS A 51 5.61 -5.25 3.51
CA CYS A 51 5.96 -6.57 4.04
C CYS A 51 5.12 -7.72 3.47
N ALA A 52 3.91 -7.48 2.97
CA ALA A 52 3.00 -8.53 2.52
C ALA A 52 3.59 -9.47 1.44
N PRO A 53 4.33 -9.00 0.42
CA PRO A 53 4.97 -9.86 -0.57
C PRO A 53 6.06 -10.76 0.02
N PHE A 54 6.77 -10.29 1.04
CA PHE A 54 7.76 -11.10 1.76
C PHE A 54 7.07 -12.27 2.46
N PHE A 55 6.04 -12.01 3.26
CA PHE A 55 5.31 -13.05 3.99
C PHE A 55 4.61 -14.04 3.06
N TYR A 56 4.05 -13.57 1.94
CA TYR A 56 3.46 -14.45 0.93
C TYR A 56 4.48 -15.41 0.33
N ARG A 57 5.69 -14.96 0.02
CA ARG A 57 6.71 -15.83 -0.57
C ARG A 57 7.34 -16.78 0.43
N TRP A 58 7.55 -16.30 1.64
CA TRP A 58 8.03 -17.14 2.72
C TRP A 58 7.06 -18.29 3.00
N SER A 59 5.75 -18.03 2.97
CA SER A 59 4.74 -19.08 3.17
C SER A 59 4.66 -20.09 2.01
N THR A 60 5.06 -19.69 0.80
CA THR A 60 5.16 -20.60 -0.36
C THR A 60 6.48 -21.39 -0.41
N GLY A 61 7.31 -21.33 0.63
CA GLY A 61 8.56 -22.11 0.73
C GLY A 61 9.79 -21.49 0.05
N ILE A 62 9.72 -20.20 -0.31
CA ILE A 62 10.88 -19.49 -0.88
C ILE A 62 11.82 -19.09 0.28
N PRO A 63 13.14 -19.31 0.17
CA PRO A 63 14.09 -18.91 1.19
C PRO A 63 13.99 -17.42 1.53
N PRO A 64 14.14 -17.03 2.82
CA PRO A 64 13.98 -15.65 3.25
C PRO A 64 14.86 -14.65 2.50
N ASP A 65 16.09 -15.03 2.15
CA ASP A 65 17.06 -14.16 1.46
C ASP A 65 16.52 -13.70 0.10
N PHE A 66 15.96 -14.63 -0.69
CA PHE A 66 15.32 -14.32 -1.98
C PHE A 66 14.02 -13.52 -1.82
N ALA A 67 13.27 -13.75 -0.74
CA ALA A 67 12.05 -13.00 -0.45
C ALA A 67 12.38 -11.54 -0.06
N PHE A 68 13.48 -11.31 0.66
CA PHE A 68 13.99 -9.98 1.01
C PHE A 68 14.51 -9.23 -0.22
N ASP A 69 15.33 -9.86 -1.06
CA ASP A 69 15.84 -9.23 -2.29
C ASP A 69 14.71 -8.72 -3.19
N PHE A 70 13.60 -9.46 -3.28
CA PHE A 70 12.43 -8.99 -4.03
C PHE A 70 11.69 -7.84 -3.35
N ALA A 71 11.62 -7.83 -2.01
CA ALA A 71 11.02 -6.72 -1.28
C ALA A 71 11.84 -5.44 -1.49
N PHE A 72 13.17 -5.55 -1.52
CA PHE A 72 14.08 -4.43 -1.82
C PHE A 72 14.06 -4.04 -3.30
N SER A 73 13.94 -4.98 -4.24
CA SER A 73 13.83 -4.64 -5.66
C SER A 73 12.58 -3.80 -5.97
N ARG A 74 11.50 -3.96 -5.21
CA ARG A 74 10.34 -3.05 -5.29
C ARG A 74 10.63 -1.62 -4.83
N LEU A 75 11.59 -1.42 -3.94
CA LEU A 75 12.03 -0.09 -3.51
C LEU A 75 13.00 0.53 -4.51
N ASP A 76 13.85 -0.29 -5.14
CA ASP A 76 14.95 0.16 -5.99
C ASP A 76 14.58 0.24 -7.49
N GLU A 77 14.08 -0.85 -8.10
CA GLU A 77 13.81 -0.93 -9.55
C GLU A 77 12.57 -0.15 -10.00
N ARG A 78 11.60 0.08 -9.10
CA ARG A 78 10.37 0.82 -9.42
C ARG A 78 10.45 2.31 -9.10
N GLY A 79 11.57 2.75 -8.53
CA GLY A 79 11.86 4.14 -8.16
C GLY A 79 11.04 4.63 -6.96
N GLY A 80 11.68 5.37 -6.05
CA GLY A 80 11.06 5.93 -4.85
C GLY A 80 9.77 6.74 -5.09
N VAL A 81 9.53 7.19 -6.32
CA VAL A 81 8.28 7.84 -6.74
C VAL A 81 7.06 6.90 -6.58
N VAL A 82 7.15 5.62 -6.96
CA VAL A 82 6.03 4.67 -6.84
C VAL A 82 5.73 4.38 -5.36
N VAL A 83 6.76 4.37 -4.53
CA VAL A 83 6.67 4.17 -3.08
C VAL A 83 5.92 5.34 -2.42
N LEU A 84 6.32 6.58 -2.74
CA LEU A 84 5.63 7.78 -2.26
C LEU A 84 4.18 7.85 -2.77
N MET A 85 3.95 7.44 -4.02
CA MET A 85 2.61 7.38 -4.60
C MET A 85 1.72 6.38 -3.86
N ARG A 86 2.23 5.21 -3.47
CA ARG A 86 1.48 4.24 -2.66
C ARG A 86 1.04 4.84 -1.34
N LEU A 87 1.95 5.51 -0.64
CA LEU A 87 1.63 6.19 0.61
C LEU A 87 0.54 7.26 0.40
N ALA A 88 0.64 8.05 -0.67
CA ALA A 88 -0.38 9.03 -1.02
C ALA A 88 -1.74 8.38 -1.32
N ILE A 89 -1.76 7.25 -2.03
CA ILE A 89 -2.97 6.49 -2.32
C ILE A 89 -3.60 5.99 -1.01
N TYR A 90 -2.82 5.41 -0.10
CA TYR A 90 -3.31 4.96 1.22
C TYR A 90 -3.89 6.12 2.03
N MET A 91 -3.20 7.26 2.06
CA MET A 91 -3.72 8.47 2.70
C MET A 91 -5.09 8.84 2.11
N ILE A 92 -5.18 8.99 0.79
CA ILE A 92 -6.43 9.41 0.14
C ILE A 92 -7.56 8.39 0.36
N THR A 93 -7.29 7.10 0.15
CA THR A 93 -8.32 6.05 0.25
C THR A 93 -8.81 5.84 1.68
N ILE A 94 -7.92 5.73 2.66
CA ILE A 94 -8.31 5.61 4.08
C ILE A 94 -9.09 6.85 4.51
N GLY A 95 -8.62 8.04 4.13
CA GLY A 95 -9.27 9.31 4.45
C GLY A 95 -10.68 9.39 3.85
N ALA A 96 -10.83 9.03 2.58
CA ALA A 96 -12.11 9.01 1.88
C ALA A 96 -13.11 8.02 2.50
N ILE A 97 -12.68 6.78 2.78
CA ILE A 97 -13.52 5.75 3.41
C ILE A 97 -13.95 6.19 4.82
N TYR A 98 -13.01 6.69 5.62
CA TYR A 98 -13.30 7.12 6.98
C TYR A 98 -14.21 8.36 7.02
N TRP A 99 -14.04 9.29 6.07
CA TRP A 99 -14.93 10.43 5.90
C TRP A 99 -16.34 10.01 5.50
N ALA A 100 -16.47 9.10 4.53
CA ALA A 100 -17.77 8.54 4.15
C ALA A 100 -18.44 7.83 5.33
N LYS A 101 -17.71 6.95 6.05
CA LYS A 101 -18.19 6.29 7.28
C LYS A 101 -18.73 7.29 8.29
N ARG A 102 -18.02 8.40 8.53
CA ARG A 102 -18.46 9.45 9.47
C ARG A 102 -19.67 10.23 8.97
N ARG A 103 -19.83 10.40 7.65
CA ARG A 103 -20.94 11.14 7.04
C ARG A 103 -22.24 10.33 7.00
N TYR A 104 -22.14 9.03 6.69
CA TYR A 104 -23.29 8.13 6.49
C TYR A 104 -23.63 7.27 7.72
N GLY A 105 -22.74 7.17 8.71
CA GLY A 105 -22.99 6.46 9.97
C GLY A 105 -23.78 7.27 11.00
N ARG A 106 -24.63 8.18 10.56
CA ARG A 106 -25.64 8.85 11.39
C ARG A 106 -26.93 8.04 11.38
#